data_AF-A0A6I1L973-F1
#
_entry.id   AF-A0A6I1L973-F1
#
_cell.length_a   1.000
_cell.length_b   1.000
_cell.length_c   1.000
_cell.angle_alpha   90.00
_cell.angle_beta   90.00
_cell.angle_gamma   90.00
#
_symmetry.space_group_name_H-M   'P 1'
#
loop_
_entity.id
_entity.type
_entity.pdbx_description
1 polymer ?
#
loop_
_entity_poly.entity_id
_entity_poly.type
_entity_poly.pdbx_seq_one_letter_code
_entity_poly.pdbx_strand_id
1 'polypeptide(L)'
;MQDLVTDLSEIVDGEEEKLDADERYTPEHGNVLQIRRRAAGLKRFLAPQRDIFGQLSRIKLPWFCDDDADYWNELNNSLTRHLEELELTRERVGLVLEAEDRRLSVRMNRTMYRFGIITGIFLPMSFLTGLLGINVGGIPFSSNPYGFVIACLIMVVVALGQWWLFRRLRWV
;
A
#
# COMPACT_ATOMS: atom_id res chain seq x y z
N MET A 1 32.10 -5.40 -1.02
CA MET A 1 31.28 -4.50 -0.16
C MET A 1 30.50 -3.53 -1.01
N GLN A 2 31.18 -2.86 -1.95
CA GLN A 2 30.54 -2.13 -3.03
C GLN A 2 29.48 -2.98 -3.75
N ASP A 3 29.86 -4.19 -4.15
CA ASP A 3 28.93 -5.14 -4.79
C ASP A 3 27.67 -5.39 -3.96
N LEU A 4 27.79 -5.63 -2.65
CA LEU A 4 26.63 -5.87 -1.77
C LEU A 4 25.70 -4.66 -1.62
N VAL A 5 26.22 -3.44 -1.65
CA VAL A 5 25.40 -2.22 -1.58
C VAL A 5 24.69 -2.01 -2.90
N THR A 6 25.40 -2.18 -4.01
CA THR A 6 24.83 -2.13 -5.37
C THR A 6 23.76 -3.19 -5.57
N ASP A 7 24.00 -4.43 -5.16
CA ASP A 7 23.02 -5.52 -5.24
C ASP A 7 21.72 -5.17 -4.51
N LEU A 8 21.80 -4.56 -3.33
CA LEU A 8 20.60 -4.16 -2.59
C LEU A 8 19.83 -3.04 -3.29
N SER A 9 20.53 -2.09 -3.90
CA SER A 9 19.93 -0.99 -4.66
C SER A 9 19.23 -1.52 -5.91
N GLU A 10 19.90 -2.38 -6.69
CA GLU A 10 19.33 -3.01 -7.90
C GLU A 10 18.08 -3.85 -7.61
N ILE A 11 18.05 -4.57 -6.48
CA ILE A 11 16.84 -5.30 -6.08
C ILE A 11 15.67 -4.34 -5.82
N VAL A 12 15.92 -3.18 -5.20
CA VAL A 12 14.88 -2.16 -4.98
C VAL A 12 14.44 -1.53 -6.30
N ASP A 13 15.37 -1.21 -7.20
CA ASP A 13 15.07 -0.72 -8.55
C ASP A 13 14.09 -1.65 -9.26
N GLY A 14 14.37 -2.96 -9.23
CA GLY A 14 13.52 -3.96 -9.86
C GLY A 14 12.14 -4.09 -9.22
N GLU A 15 12.01 -3.83 -7.92
CA GLU A 15 10.69 -3.81 -7.26
C GLU A 15 9.89 -2.54 -7.60
N GLU A 16 10.55 -1.38 -7.70
CA GLU A 16 9.94 -0.13 -8.13
C GLU A 16 9.48 -0.21 -9.59
N GLU A 17 10.30 -0.75 -10.50
CA GLU A 17 9.95 -0.88 -11.92
C GLU A 17 8.72 -1.78 -12.11
N LYS A 18 8.64 -2.91 -11.41
CA LYS A 18 7.46 -3.79 -11.43
C LYS A 18 6.22 -3.10 -10.88
N LEU A 19 6.39 -2.32 -9.80
CA LEU A 19 5.31 -1.56 -9.21
C LEU A 19 4.77 -0.53 -10.20
N ASP A 20 5.64 0.21 -10.89
CA ASP A 20 5.25 1.23 -11.86
C ASP A 20 4.66 0.64 -13.15
N ALA A 21 5.16 -0.53 -13.58
CA ALA A 21 4.69 -1.20 -14.80
C ALA A 21 3.32 -1.87 -14.65
N ASP A 22 2.99 -2.40 -13.46
CA ASP A 22 1.73 -3.12 -13.23
C ASP A 22 1.03 -2.68 -11.93
N GLU A 23 -0.14 -2.06 -12.07
CA GLU A 23 -1.01 -1.68 -10.94
C GLU A 23 -1.48 -2.88 -10.10
N ARG A 24 -1.50 -4.09 -10.68
CA ARG A 24 -1.88 -5.32 -10.00
C ARG A 24 -0.71 -5.99 -9.30
N TYR A 25 0.52 -5.57 -9.56
CA TYR A 25 1.69 -6.08 -8.88
C TYR A 25 1.55 -5.86 -7.37
N THR A 26 1.83 -6.93 -6.63
CA THR A 26 1.94 -6.91 -5.17
C THR A 26 3.35 -7.39 -4.84
N PRO A 27 4.22 -6.49 -4.35
CA PRO A 27 5.55 -6.91 -3.94
C PRO A 27 5.43 -7.96 -2.83
N GLU A 28 6.37 -8.91 -2.82
CA GLU A 28 6.43 -9.88 -1.72
C GLU A 28 6.92 -9.16 -0.46
N HIS A 29 5.98 -8.83 0.43
CA HIS A 29 6.24 -8.02 1.63
C HIS A 29 7.45 -8.50 2.45
N GLY A 30 7.64 -9.81 2.55
CA GLY A 30 8.79 -10.43 3.23
C GLY A 30 10.14 -10.08 2.58
N ASN A 31 10.22 -10.10 1.25
CA ASN A 31 11.45 -9.79 0.51
C ASN A 31 11.80 -8.32 0.63
N VAL A 32 10.82 -7.43 0.45
CA VAL A 32 11.00 -5.98 0.60
C VAL A 32 11.50 -5.64 2.01
N LEU A 33 10.91 -6.25 3.04
CA LEU A 33 11.35 -6.06 4.43
C LEU A 33 12.75 -6.64 4.68
N GLN A 34 13.12 -7.72 3.99
CA GLN A 34 14.46 -8.29 4.08
C GLN A 34 15.52 -7.34 3.54
N ILE A 35 15.26 -6.63 2.43
CA ILE A 35 16.16 -5.60 1.90
C ILE A 35 16.40 -4.51 2.95
N ARG A 36 15.33 -3.96 3.53
CA ARG A 36 15.42 -2.93 4.59
C ARG A 36 16.23 -3.40 5.79
N ARG A 37 16.06 -4.66 6.21
CA ARG A 37 16.82 -5.27 7.32
C ARG A 37 18.30 -5.44 6.96
N ARG A 38 18.62 -5.91 5.75
CA ARG A 38 20.00 -6.07 5.27
C ARG A 38 20.70 -4.71 5.19
N ALA A 39 20.05 -3.70 4.61
CA ALA A 39 20.59 -2.35 4.51
C ALA A 39 20.85 -1.73 5.90
N ALA A 40 19.91 -1.86 6.83
CA ALA A 40 20.08 -1.40 8.21
C ALA A 40 21.21 -2.16 8.95
N GLY A 41 21.31 -3.47 8.71
CA GLY A 41 22.40 -4.29 9.23
C GLY A 41 23.75 -3.80 8.74
N LEU A 42 23.90 -3.59 7.44
CA LEU A 42 25.15 -3.12 6.84
C LEU A 42 25.54 -1.74 7.37
N LYS A 43 24.60 -0.78 7.40
CA LYS A 43 24.82 0.54 8.01
C LYS A 43 25.34 0.45 9.44
N ARG A 44 24.76 -0.41 10.27
CA ARG A 44 25.16 -0.59 11.68
C ARG A 44 26.62 -1.03 11.82
N PHE A 45 27.16 -1.79 10.86
CA PHE A 45 28.58 -2.19 10.85
C PHE A 45 29.49 -1.16 10.20
N LEU A 46 29.01 -0.42 9.19
CA LEU A 46 29.82 0.51 8.39
C LEU A 46 29.94 1.91 9.02
N ALA A 47 28.91 2.39 9.71
CA ALA A 47 28.94 3.71 10.33
C ALA A 47 30.10 3.88 11.34
N PRO A 48 30.34 2.93 12.27
CA PRO A 48 31.49 3.03 13.17
C PRO A 48 32.84 2.99 12.44
N GLN A 49 32.96 2.21 11.36
CA GLN A 49 34.20 2.13 10.57
C GLN A 49 34.49 3.44 9.85
N ARG A 50 33.46 4.07 9.25
CA ARG A 50 33.55 5.41 8.67
C ARG A 50 34.05 6.41 9.71
N ASP A 51 33.49 6.38 10.92
CA ASP A 51 33.90 7.29 11.99
C ASP A 51 35.37 7.09 12.39
N ILE A 52 35.84 5.84 12.47
CA ILE A 52 37.25 5.50 12.75
C ILE A 52 38.16 6.02 11.64
N PHE A 53 37.84 5.79 10.37
CA PHE A 53 38.67 6.30 9.26
C PHE A 53 38.69 7.83 9.21
N GLY A 54 37.59 8.48 9.59
CA GLY A 54 37.54 9.94 9.73
C GLY A 54 38.38 10.48 10.89
N GLN A 55 38.62 9.67 11.92
CA GLN A 55 39.57 10.00 12.99
C GLN A 55 41.00 9.76 12.53
N LEU A 56 41.28 8.63 11.86
CA LEU A 56 42.61 8.29 11.35
C LEU A 56 43.08 9.28 10.27
N SER A 57 42.18 9.84 9.46
CA SER A 57 42.57 10.90 8.50
C SER A 57 42.98 12.21 9.18
N ARG A 58 42.59 12.44 10.44
CA ARG A 58 42.90 13.66 11.21
C ARG A 58 44.07 13.49 12.17
N ILE A 59 44.26 12.29 12.72
CA ILE A 59 45.30 12.00 13.69
C ILE A 59 46.55 11.53 12.95
N LYS A 60 47.62 12.32 12.98
CA LYS A 60 48.94 11.87 12.52
C LYS A 60 49.61 11.05 13.62
N LEU A 61 49.46 9.74 13.55
CA LEU A 61 50.15 8.85 14.48
C LEU A 61 51.67 8.86 14.20
N PRO A 62 52.54 8.63 15.22
CA PRO A 62 54.00 8.72 15.05
C PRO A 62 54.59 7.75 14.01
N TRP A 63 53.83 6.72 13.63
CA TRP A 63 54.22 5.69 12.67
C TRP A 63 53.55 5.87 11.29
N PHE A 64 52.83 6.96 11.05
CA PHE A 64 52.22 7.27 9.76
C PHE A 64 53.26 7.82 8.77
N CYS A 65 53.15 7.40 7.51
CA CYS A 65 53.77 8.06 6.37
C CYS A 65 52.95 9.30 5.95
N ASP A 66 53.56 10.20 5.18
CA ASP A 66 52.93 11.47 4.78
C ASP A 66 51.61 11.27 4.00
N ASP A 67 51.50 10.21 3.20
CA ASP A 67 50.34 9.89 2.36
C ASP A 67 49.22 9.12 3.09
N ASP A 68 49.47 8.62 4.31
CA ASP A 68 48.50 7.76 5.02
C ASP A 68 47.20 8.50 5.34
N ALA A 69 47.29 9.81 5.62
CA ALA A 69 46.12 10.63 5.91
C ALA A 69 45.16 10.71 4.71
N ASP A 70 45.70 10.84 3.49
CA ASP A 70 44.91 10.90 2.27
C ASP A 70 44.25 9.55 1.96
N TYR A 71 44.97 8.45 2.21
CA TYR A 71 44.42 7.09 2.10
C TYR A 71 43.22 6.87 3.05
N TRP A 72 43.35 7.22 4.33
CA TRP A 72 42.24 7.11 5.29
C TRP A 72 41.07 8.02 4.92
N ASN A 73 41.36 9.20 4.37
CA ASN A 73 40.33 10.13 3.92
C ASN A 73 39.54 9.56 2.73
N GLU A 74 40.19 8.93 1.76
CA GLU A 74 39.49 8.28 0.65
C GLU A 74 38.62 7.11 1.12
N LEU A 75 39.10 6.30 2.07
CA LEU A 75 38.29 5.24 2.69
C LEU A 75 37.07 5.80 3.44
N ASN A 76 37.24 6.90 4.17
CA ASN A 76 36.14 7.59 4.84
C ASN A 76 35.10 8.11 3.84
N ASN A 77 35.55 8.76 2.76
CA ASN A 77 34.68 9.26 1.70
C ASN A 77 33.92 8.13 1.02
N SER A 78 34.62 7.04 0.68
CA SER A 78 34.01 5.86 0.08
C SER A 78 32.93 5.27 0.98
N LEU A 79 33.21 5.04 2.26
CA LEU A 79 32.20 4.52 3.20
C LEU A 79 31.04 5.49 3.42
N THR A 80 31.29 6.80 3.39
CA THR A 80 30.22 7.80 3.46
C THR A 80 29.25 7.65 2.29
N ARG A 81 29.75 7.53 1.06
CA ARG A 81 28.91 7.27 -0.12
C ARG A 81 28.08 5.97 0.01
N HIS A 82 28.69 4.88 0.48
CA HIS A 82 27.97 3.62 0.70
C HIS A 82 26.89 3.74 1.78
N LEU A 83 27.14 4.50 2.85
CA LEU A 83 26.16 4.73 3.90
C LEU A 83 24.98 5.57 3.41
N GLU A 84 25.22 6.56 2.56
CA GLU A 84 24.18 7.35 1.90
C GLU A 84 23.32 6.46 0.99
N GLU A 85 23.95 5.63 0.17
CA GLU A 85 23.24 4.68 -0.71
C GLU A 85 22.36 3.70 0.07
N LEU A 86 22.84 3.21 1.22
CA LEU A 86 22.06 2.34 2.10
C LEU A 86 20.86 3.06 2.72
N GLU A 87 20.97 4.35 3.01
CA GLU A 87 19.84 5.14 3.49
C GLU A 87 18.82 5.39 2.38
N LEU A 88 19.26 5.75 1.18
CA LEU A 88 18.41 5.89 0.01
C LEU A 88 17.65 4.60 -0.29
N THR A 89 18.35 3.46 -0.27
CA THR A 89 17.74 2.12 -0.42
C THR A 89 16.63 1.89 0.61
N ARG A 90 16.85 2.27 1.88
CA ARG A 90 15.85 2.10 2.94
C ARG A 90 14.65 3.03 2.76
N GLU A 91 14.87 4.25 2.31
CA GLU A 91 13.82 5.22 2.01
C GLU A 91 12.94 4.72 0.87
N ARG A 92 13.56 4.29 -0.23
CA ARG A 92 12.90 3.71 -1.40
C ARG A 92 12.08 2.47 -1.08
N VAL A 93 12.63 1.56 -0.28
CA VAL A 93 11.84 0.44 0.27
C VAL A 93 10.62 0.93 1.06
N GLY A 94 10.75 2.02 1.82
CA GLY A 94 9.64 2.66 2.51
C GLY A 94 8.54 3.12 1.54
N LEU A 95 8.93 3.76 0.43
CA LEU A 95 8.00 4.21 -0.61
C LEU A 95 7.27 3.05 -1.29
N VAL A 96 7.98 1.94 -1.59
CA VAL A 96 7.37 0.72 -2.14
C VAL A 96 6.29 0.17 -1.21
N LEU A 97 6.60 0.04 0.08
CA LEU A 97 5.64 -0.46 1.08
C LEU A 97 4.44 0.48 1.26
N GLU A 98 4.66 1.79 1.23
CA GLU A 98 3.56 2.77 1.32
C GLU A 98 2.66 2.73 0.08
N ALA A 99 3.25 2.58 -1.11
CA ALA A 99 2.50 2.42 -2.35
C ALA A 99 1.69 1.11 -2.36
N GLU A 100 2.24 0.02 -1.85
CA GLU A 100 1.53 -1.24 -1.63
C GLU A 100 0.29 -1.04 -0.74
N ASP A 101 0.48 -0.40 0.43
CA ASP A 101 -0.62 -0.15 1.39
C ASP A 101 -1.71 0.77 0.81
N ARG A 102 -1.31 1.82 0.08
CA ARG A 102 -2.24 2.67 -0.67
C ARG A 102 -3.05 1.87 -1.69
N ARG A 103 -2.42 0.97 -2.45
CA ARG A 103 -3.12 0.10 -3.41
C ARG A 103 -4.07 -0.87 -2.74
N LEU A 104 -3.69 -1.46 -1.61
CA LEU A 104 -4.57 -2.34 -0.82
C LEU A 104 -5.78 -1.57 -0.29
N SER A 105 -5.57 -0.37 0.23
CA SER A 105 -6.62 0.52 0.72
C SER A 105 -7.60 0.93 -0.38
N VAL A 106 -7.12 1.28 -1.58
CA VAL A 106 -7.97 1.59 -2.74
C VAL A 106 -8.78 0.37 -3.16
N ARG A 107 -8.17 -0.83 -3.21
CA ARG A 107 -8.88 -2.08 -3.52
C ARG A 107 -9.95 -2.42 -2.48
N MET A 108 -9.64 -2.23 -1.21
CA MET A 108 -10.60 -2.42 -0.11
C MET A 108 -11.77 -1.45 -0.23
N ASN A 109 -11.50 -0.16 -0.44
CA ASN A 109 -12.54 0.85 -0.63
C ASN A 109 -13.42 0.53 -1.83
N ARG A 110 -12.84 0.10 -2.95
CA ARG A 110 -13.61 -0.31 -4.13
C ARG A 110 -14.50 -1.53 -3.85
N THR A 111 -14.00 -2.48 -3.07
CA THR A 111 -14.77 -3.67 -2.66
C THR A 111 -15.90 -3.30 -1.72
N MET A 112 -15.63 -2.50 -0.69
CA MET A 112 -16.63 -1.99 0.24
C MET A 112 -17.72 -1.19 -0.46
N TYR A 113 -17.33 -0.34 -1.41
CA TYR A 113 -18.27 0.42 -2.22
C TYR A 113 -19.21 -0.48 -3.03
N ARG A 114 -18.69 -1.56 -3.64
CA ARG A 114 -19.53 -2.56 -4.33
C ARG A 114 -20.53 -3.21 -3.38
N PHE A 115 -20.10 -3.63 -2.18
CA PHE A 115 -21.02 -4.17 -1.18
C PHE A 115 -22.02 -3.12 -0.68
N GLY A 116 -21.61 -1.85 -0.59
CA GLY A 116 -22.49 -0.74 -0.26
C GLY A 116 -23.61 -0.54 -1.28
N ILE A 117 -23.30 -0.62 -2.58
CA ILE A 117 -24.30 -0.56 -3.65
C ILE A 117 -25.25 -1.76 -3.56
N ILE A 118 -24.73 -2.98 -3.42
CA ILE A 118 -25.55 -4.19 -3.27
C ILE A 118 -26.49 -4.04 -2.07
N THR A 119 -25.95 -3.69 -0.90
CA THR A 119 -26.75 -3.48 0.33
C THR A 119 -27.78 -2.37 0.14
N GLY A 120 -27.39 -1.26 -0.45
CA GLY A 120 -28.27 -0.12 -0.70
C GLY A 120 -29.43 -0.45 -1.63
N ILE A 121 -29.27 -1.43 -2.53
CA ILE A 121 -30.35 -1.97 -3.38
C ILE A 121 -31.23 -2.94 -2.58
N PHE A 122 -30.62 -3.95 -1.94
CA PHE A 122 -31.36 -5.04 -1.29
C PHE A 122 -32.06 -4.65 0.01
N LEU A 123 -31.49 -3.75 0.82
CA LEU A 123 -32.03 -3.43 2.15
C LEU A 123 -33.49 -2.93 2.12
N PRO A 124 -33.87 -1.91 1.34
CA PRO A 124 -35.26 -1.46 1.29
C PRO A 124 -36.18 -2.43 0.54
N MET A 125 -35.67 -3.18 -0.44
CA MET A 125 -36.47 -4.23 -1.09
C MET A 125 -36.80 -5.35 -0.10
N SER A 126 -35.82 -5.85 0.64
CA SER A 126 -35.99 -6.86 1.69
C SER A 126 -36.90 -6.38 2.81
N PHE A 127 -36.79 -5.11 3.20
CA PHE A 127 -37.71 -4.50 4.17
C PHE A 127 -39.15 -4.50 3.65
N LEU A 128 -39.37 -4.09 2.40
CA LEU A 128 -40.71 -4.03 1.80
C LEU A 128 -41.33 -5.42 1.65
N THR A 129 -40.57 -6.40 1.16
CA THR A 129 -41.05 -7.79 1.06
C THR A 129 -41.29 -8.41 2.43
N GLY A 130 -40.43 -8.10 3.42
CA GLY A 130 -40.61 -8.56 4.79
C GLY A 130 -41.86 -7.99 5.44
N LEU A 131 -42.10 -6.69 5.28
CA LEU A 131 -43.29 -6.01 5.78
C LEU A 131 -44.59 -6.58 5.17
N LEU A 132 -44.59 -6.89 3.87
CA LEU A 132 -45.73 -7.51 3.19
C LEU A 132 -45.90 -9.00 3.52
N GLY A 133 -44.84 -9.66 4.01
CA GLY A 133 -44.81 -11.07 4.38
C GLY A 133 -45.20 -11.37 5.83
N ILE A 134 -45.44 -10.34 6.66
CA ILE A 134 -45.90 -10.56 8.04
C ILE A 134 -47.33 -11.11 8.02
N ASN A 135 -47.64 -12.13 8.82
CA ASN A 135 -49.00 -12.69 8.92
C ASN A 135 -49.88 -11.85 9.87
N VAL A 136 -50.02 -10.55 9.58
CA VAL A 136 -50.85 -9.62 10.37
C VAL A 136 -52.01 -9.14 9.50
N GLY A 137 -53.23 -9.09 10.04
CA GLY A 137 -54.39 -8.57 9.33
C GLY A 137 -54.25 -7.08 8.99
N GLY A 138 -54.82 -6.64 7.87
CA GLY A 138 -54.81 -5.23 7.46
C GLY A 138 -53.68 -4.81 6.52
N ILE A 139 -52.93 -5.76 5.94
CA ILE A 139 -51.91 -5.46 4.94
C ILE A 139 -52.55 -4.80 3.72
N PRO A 140 -52.04 -3.65 3.26
CA PRO A 140 -52.50 -3.01 2.03
C PRO A 140 -52.48 -4.00 0.87
N PHE A 141 -53.52 -3.97 0.03
CA PHE A 141 -53.66 -4.83 -1.15
C PHE A 141 -53.92 -6.32 -0.92
N SER A 142 -53.95 -6.82 0.32
CA SER A 142 -54.17 -8.26 0.62
C SER A 142 -55.55 -8.79 0.20
N SER A 143 -56.60 -7.95 0.21
CA SER A 143 -57.96 -8.32 -0.20
C SER A 143 -58.25 -8.06 -1.70
N ASN A 144 -57.29 -7.50 -2.44
CA ASN A 144 -57.46 -7.15 -3.85
C ASN A 144 -56.92 -8.29 -4.76
N PRO A 145 -57.69 -8.77 -5.76
CA PRO A 145 -57.23 -9.79 -6.71
C PRO A 145 -55.92 -9.42 -7.44
N TYR A 146 -55.65 -8.13 -7.62
CA TYR A 146 -54.44 -7.61 -8.28
C TYR A 146 -53.35 -7.17 -7.29
N GLY A 147 -53.53 -7.39 -5.98
CA GLY A 147 -52.65 -6.84 -4.96
C GLY A 147 -51.20 -7.30 -5.07
N PHE A 148 -50.97 -8.55 -5.44
CA PHE A 148 -49.62 -9.08 -5.69
C PHE A 148 -48.93 -8.35 -6.85
N VAL A 149 -49.66 -8.12 -7.96
CA VAL A 149 -49.12 -7.41 -9.13
C VAL A 149 -48.80 -5.95 -8.79
N ILE A 150 -49.65 -5.29 -8.01
CA ILE A 150 -49.42 -3.92 -7.53
C ILE A 150 -48.16 -3.86 -6.65
N ALA A 151 -47.99 -4.81 -5.72
CA ALA A 151 -46.79 -4.90 -4.88
C ALA A 151 -45.51 -5.09 -5.71
N CYS A 152 -45.54 -5.97 -6.72
CA CYS A 152 -44.44 -6.13 -7.67
C CYS A 152 -44.11 -4.84 -8.42
N LEU A 153 -45.11 -4.09 -8.87
CA LEU A 153 -44.92 -2.83 -9.58
C LEU A 153 -44.29 -1.76 -8.67
N ILE A 154 -44.73 -1.67 -7.41
CA ILE A 154 -44.12 -0.79 -6.41
C ILE A 154 -42.65 -1.16 -6.18
N MET A 155 -42.32 -2.45 -6.06
CA MET A 155 -40.93 -2.90 -5.93
C MET A 155 -40.06 -2.49 -7.12
N VAL A 156 -40.58 -2.62 -8.34
CA VAL A 156 -39.87 -2.17 -9.56
C VAL A 156 -39.66 -0.65 -9.55
N VAL A 157 -40.66 0.14 -9.15
CA VAL A 157 -40.53 1.60 -9.05
C VAL A 157 -39.48 2.00 -8.00
N VAL A 158 -39.48 1.34 -6.85
CA VAL A 158 -38.47 1.57 -5.79
C VAL A 158 -37.07 1.21 -6.31
N ALA A 159 -36.90 0.07 -6.98
CA ALA A 159 -35.63 -0.35 -7.55
C ALA A 159 -35.12 0.65 -8.61
N LEU A 160 -35.98 1.12 -9.51
CA LEU A 160 -35.64 2.15 -10.50
C LEU A 160 -35.31 3.49 -9.84
N GLY A 161 -36.02 3.86 -8.77
CA GLY A 161 -35.74 5.05 -7.98
C GLY A 161 -34.36 5.00 -7.29
N GLN A 162 -34.01 3.85 -6.70
CA GLN A 162 -32.69 3.62 -6.12
C GLN A 162 -31.59 3.66 -7.18
N TRP A 163 -31.82 3.03 -8.34
CA TRP A 163 -30.89 3.07 -9.46
C TRP A 163 -30.64 4.51 -9.95
N TRP A 164 -31.70 5.29 -10.13
CA TRP A 164 -31.60 6.70 -10.51
C TRP A 164 -30.85 7.53 -9.47
N LEU A 165 -31.13 7.31 -8.18
CA LEU A 165 -30.45 7.98 -7.07
C LEU A 165 -28.95 7.65 -7.07
N PHE A 166 -28.57 6.37 -7.19
CA PHE A 166 -27.17 5.96 -7.25
C PHE A 166 -26.46 6.53 -8.47
N ARG A 167 -27.12 6.57 -9.64
CA ARG A 167 -26.58 7.22 -10.83
C ARG A 167 -26.35 8.72 -10.63
N ARG A 168 -27.30 9.42 -10.00
CA ARG A 168 -27.18 10.86 -9.71
C ARG A 168 -26.06 11.16 -8.70
N LEU A 169 -25.88 10.29 -7.71
CA LEU A 169 -24.80 10.39 -6.73
C LEU A 169 -23.43 10.00 -7.29
N ARG A 170 -23.35 9.57 -8.57
CA ARG A 170 -22.14 9.00 -9.20
C ARG A 170 -21.64 7.76 -8.45
N TRP A 171 -22.57 7.01 -7.86
CA TRP A 171 -22.29 5.73 -7.22
C TRP A 171 -22.25 4.58 -8.23
N VAL A 172 -22.90 4.78 -9.39
CA VAL A 172 -22.95 3.89 -10.55
C VAL A 172 -22.92 4.76 -11.81
#